data_AF-H3DFC9-F1
#
_entry.id   AF-H3DFC9-F1
#
_cell.length_a   1.000
_cell.length_b   1.000
_cell.length_c   1.000
_cell.angle_alpha   90.00
_cell.angle_beta   90.00
_cell.angle_gamma   90.00
#
_symmetry.space_group_name_H-M   'P 1'
#
loop_
_entity.id
_entity.type
_entity.pdbx_description
1 polymer ?
#
loop_
_entity_poly.entity_id
_entity_poly.type
_entity_poly.pdbx_seq_one_letter_code
_entity_poly.pdbx_strand_id
1 'polypeptide(L)'
;LTWLWLHFMFLGFNMKQSFSCGLKSERDQEGYRVMKEDYKNLGSMKFAEASVLIIFVLLVVLWFTREPGFIDGWATVLFNKDGKYVSDGTVAILVSMLFFVIPSELPRCGGYGYDQEGRKVKAPQTLLTWKVVNKRMPWNVILLLGGGFALAAGSEKSGLSGWLGQRLAPLQQIPPFAISLLLSMLVATFTECSSNVATTTLFLPILASMATAIKMHPLYVMLPCTIAASLAFMLPVATPPNAIVFSFGKLKVIDMVKAGFGLNLIGILTTNLGINTWGYAMFDMGNFPQWANVTLRP
;
A
#
# COMPACT_ATOMS: atom_id res chain seq x y z
N LEU A 1 11.82 -11.78 11.01
CA LEU A 1 11.20 -11.76 12.35
C LEU A 1 9.83 -12.44 12.34
N THR A 2 8.86 -11.98 11.54
CA THR A 2 7.53 -12.58 11.37
C THR A 2 7.56 -14.09 11.10
N TRP A 3 8.40 -14.53 10.16
CA TRP A 3 8.57 -15.96 9.85
C TRP A 3 9.10 -16.76 11.05
N LEU A 4 10.08 -16.21 11.78
CA LEU A 4 10.64 -16.85 12.98
C LEU A 4 9.60 -16.97 14.10
N TRP A 5 8.77 -15.94 14.29
CA TRP A 5 7.69 -15.96 15.28
C TRP A 5 6.64 -17.03 14.97
N LEU A 6 6.18 -17.08 13.71
CA LEU A 6 5.22 -18.11 13.28
C LEU A 6 5.83 -19.51 13.35
N HIS A 7 7.10 -19.66 12.99
CA HIS A 7 7.82 -20.92 13.12
C HIS A 7 7.93 -21.36 14.58
N PHE A 8 8.33 -20.44 15.47
CA PHE A 8 8.38 -20.71 16.91
C PHE A 8 7.01 -21.12 17.47
N MET A 9 5.94 -20.43 17.08
CA MET A 9 4.60 -20.66 17.62
C MET A 9 3.96 -21.96 17.12
N PHE A 10 4.18 -22.35 15.86
CA PHE A 10 3.51 -23.51 15.24
C PHE A 10 4.40 -24.75 15.10
N LEU A 11 5.72 -24.60 15.00
CA LEU A 11 6.68 -25.68 14.72
C LEU A 11 7.71 -25.87 15.86
N GLY A 12 7.75 -24.96 16.85
CA GLY A 12 8.70 -25.01 17.96
C GLY A 12 10.15 -24.74 17.52
N PHE A 13 11.13 -25.20 18.32
CA PHE A 13 12.58 -25.01 18.06
C PHE A 13 13.18 -25.99 17.02
N ASN A 14 12.34 -26.77 16.32
CA ASN A 14 12.80 -27.83 15.41
C ASN A 14 13.19 -27.31 14.02
N MET A 15 14.21 -26.44 13.97
CA MET A 15 14.78 -25.89 12.72
C MET A 15 15.27 -26.96 11.73
N LYS A 16 15.60 -28.17 12.20
CA LYS A 16 16.02 -29.29 11.34
C LYS A 16 14.91 -29.78 10.41
N GLN A 17 13.64 -29.63 10.79
CA GLN A 17 12.51 -30.08 9.96
C GLN A 17 12.15 -29.06 8.87
N SER A 18 12.36 -27.76 9.11
CA SER A 18 12.12 -26.71 8.11
C SER A 18 13.26 -26.50 7.11
N PHE A 19 14.52 -26.80 7.48
CA PHE A 19 15.65 -26.79 6.54
C PHE A 19 15.85 -28.13 5.82
N SER A 20 15.03 -29.15 6.12
CA SER A 20 15.02 -30.41 5.37
C SER A 20 14.42 -30.16 3.98
N CYS A 21 15.25 -29.71 3.04
CA CYS A 21 14.93 -29.48 1.64
C CYS A 21 14.68 -30.81 0.90
N GLY A 22 13.54 -31.45 1.18
CA GLY A 22 13.12 -32.65 0.49
C GLY A 22 11.60 -32.72 0.41
N LEU A 23 11.08 -32.95 -0.81
CA LEU A 23 9.70 -33.36 -1.06
C LEU A 23 9.40 -34.63 -0.25
N LYS A 24 8.91 -34.48 0.98
CA LYS A 24 8.79 -35.59 1.94
C LYS A 24 7.35 -36.02 2.22
N SER A 25 6.35 -35.29 1.74
CA SER A 25 4.94 -35.65 1.95
C SER A 25 4.23 -35.91 0.62
N GLU A 26 3.46 -36.99 0.53
CA GLU A 26 2.58 -37.28 -0.62
C GLU A 26 1.65 -36.08 -0.94
N ARG A 27 1.24 -35.34 0.09
CA ARG A 27 0.41 -34.13 -0.05
C ARG A 27 1.11 -33.00 -0.80
N ASP A 28 2.43 -32.85 -0.63
CA ASP A 28 3.19 -31.82 -1.33
C ASP A 28 3.31 -32.16 -2.82
N GLN A 29 3.46 -33.45 -3.13
CA GLN A 29 3.48 -33.94 -4.51
C GLN A 29 2.11 -33.80 -5.17
N GLU A 30 1.03 -34.05 -4.44
CA GLU A 30 -0.34 -33.86 -4.91
C GLU A 30 -0.64 -32.38 -5.17
N GLY A 31 -0.28 -31.49 -4.25
CA GLY A 31 -0.40 -30.04 -4.45
C GLY A 31 0.39 -29.54 -5.67
N TYR A 32 1.61 -30.04 -5.87
CA TYR A 32 2.41 -29.70 -7.04
C TYR A 32 1.78 -30.21 -8.35
N ARG A 33 1.16 -31.39 -8.34
CA ARG A 33 0.45 -31.94 -9.51
C ARG A 33 -0.74 -31.06 -9.89
N VAL A 34 -1.56 -30.66 -8.92
CA VAL A 34 -2.70 -29.76 -9.14
C VAL A 34 -2.22 -28.42 -9.70
N MET A 35 -1.19 -27.80 -9.10
CA MET A 35 -0.62 -26.55 -9.63
C MET A 35 -0.09 -26.70 -11.07
N LYS A 36 0.54 -27.84 -11.39
CA LYS A 36 1.07 -28.10 -12.73
C LYS A 36 -0.05 -28.34 -13.75
N GLU A 37 -1.13 -28.96 -13.33
CA GLU A 37 -2.33 -29.18 -14.14
C GLU A 37 -3.05 -27.86 -14.40
N ASP A 38 -3.29 -27.06 -13.36
CA ASP A 38 -3.85 -25.71 -13.48
C ASP A 38 -2.98 -24.81 -14.38
N TYR A 39 -1.65 -24.89 -14.24
CA TYR A 39 -0.73 -24.15 -15.10
C TYR A 39 -0.82 -24.58 -16.57
N LYS A 40 -0.96 -25.89 -16.83
CA LYS A 40 -1.20 -26.39 -18.19
C LYS A 40 -2.56 -25.94 -18.74
N ASN A 41 -3.58 -25.87 -17.89
CA ASN A 41 -4.93 -25.46 -18.26
C ASN A 41 -5.03 -23.96 -18.63
N LEU A 42 -4.10 -23.12 -18.18
CA LEU A 42 -4.05 -21.69 -18.55
C LEU A 42 -3.77 -21.49 -20.05
N GLY A 43 -3.05 -22.43 -20.70
CA GLY A 43 -2.67 -22.33 -22.11
C GLY A 43 -1.57 -21.29 -22.39
N SER A 44 -1.38 -20.96 -23.68
CA SER A 44 -0.40 -19.94 -24.10
C SER A 44 -0.89 -18.53 -23.80
N MET A 45 0.03 -17.63 -23.41
CA MET A 45 -0.27 -16.24 -23.08
C MET A 45 -1.05 -15.53 -24.21
N LYS A 46 -2.21 -14.98 -23.88
CA LYS A 46 -3.05 -14.25 -24.84
C LYS A 46 -2.46 -12.88 -25.14
N PHE A 47 -2.79 -12.31 -26.30
CA PHE A 47 -2.33 -10.97 -26.67
C PHE A 47 -2.74 -9.90 -25.65
N ALA A 48 -3.97 -9.97 -25.13
CA ALA A 48 -4.43 -9.06 -24.07
C ALA A 48 -3.56 -9.16 -22.81
N GLU A 49 -3.21 -10.37 -22.37
CA GLU A 49 -2.35 -10.60 -21.20
C GLU A 49 -0.93 -10.05 -21.44
N ALA A 50 -0.37 -10.30 -22.62
CA ALA A 50 0.94 -9.78 -23.01
C ALA A 50 0.93 -8.24 -23.07
N SER A 51 -0.13 -7.63 -23.61
CA SER A 51 -0.29 -6.18 -23.68
C SER A 51 -0.40 -5.56 -22.29
N VAL A 52 -1.17 -6.17 -21.38
CA VAL A 52 -1.27 -5.73 -19.98
C VAL A 52 0.09 -5.81 -19.30
N LEU A 53 0.86 -6.89 -19.53
CA LEU A 53 2.21 -7.03 -18.97
C LEU A 53 3.15 -5.93 -19.49
N ILE A 54 3.14 -5.64 -20.79
CA ILE A 54 3.96 -4.57 -21.39
C ILE A 54 3.59 -3.21 -20.78
N ILE A 55 2.30 -2.90 -20.66
CA ILE A 55 1.82 -1.64 -20.07
C ILE A 55 2.23 -1.55 -18.58
N PHE A 56 2.18 -2.67 -17.85
CA PHE A 56 2.63 -2.71 -16.45
C PHE A 56 4.13 -2.49 -16.32
N VAL A 57 4.95 -3.13 -17.16
CA VAL A 57 6.40 -2.92 -17.19
C VAL A 57 6.71 -1.46 -17.55
N LEU A 58 6.00 -0.90 -18.53
CA LEU A 58 6.11 0.51 -18.91
C LEU A 58 5.80 1.44 -17.73
N LEU A 59 4.72 1.17 -16.98
CA LEU A 59 4.37 1.94 -15.78
C LEU A 59 5.50 1.92 -14.75
N VAL A 60 6.04 0.73 -14.44
CA VAL A 60 7.14 0.58 -13.48
C VAL A 60 8.37 1.34 -13.94
N VAL A 61 8.76 1.20 -15.21
CA VAL A 61 9.90 1.93 -15.77
C VAL A 61 9.68 3.44 -15.70
N LEU A 62 8.50 3.92 -16.09
CA LEU A 62 8.17 5.35 -16.05
C LEU A 62 8.22 5.91 -14.63
N TRP A 63 7.71 5.19 -13.62
CA TRP A 63 7.80 5.61 -12.22
C TRP A 63 9.25 5.64 -11.72
N PHE A 64 10.02 4.56 -11.92
CA PHE A 64 11.41 4.49 -11.43
C PHE A 64 12.33 5.52 -12.10
N THR A 65 12.14 5.78 -13.40
CA THR A 65 12.97 6.71 -14.16
C THR A 65 12.52 8.17 -14.05
N ARG A 66 11.40 8.44 -13.36
CA ARG A 66 10.81 9.79 -13.27
C ARG A 66 11.72 10.78 -12.56
N GLU A 67 12.07 10.46 -11.32
CA GLU A 67 12.93 11.25 -10.42
C GLU A 67 13.74 10.27 -9.54
N PRO A 68 14.72 9.55 -10.12
CA PRO A 68 15.45 8.51 -9.42
C PRO A 68 16.33 9.03 -8.26
N GLY A 69 16.51 10.34 -8.14
CA GLY A 69 17.21 10.99 -7.02
C GLY A 69 18.74 10.98 -7.11
N PHE A 70 19.33 10.09 -7.93
CA PHE A 70 20.77 10.04 -8.19
C PHE A 70 21.17 10.66 -9.54
N ILE A 71 20.24 10.74 -10.50
CA ILE A 71 20.38 11.40 -11.81
C ILE A 71 19.07 12.18 -12.06
N ASP A 72 19.14 13.27 -12.82
CA ASP A 72 17.94 13.96 -13.29
C ASP A 72 17.10 13.01 -14.15
N GLY A 73 15.92 12.65 -13.64
CA GLY A 73 15.02 11.75 -14.34
C GLY A 73 14.34 12.44 -15.52
N TRP A 74 13.64 11.65 -16.34
CA TRP A 74 13.03 12.17 -17.58
C TRP A 74 12.02 13.29 -17.29
N ALA A 75 11.33 13.26 -16.14
CA ALA A 75 10.38 14.30 -15.77
C ALA A 75 11.09 15.63 -15.49
N THR A 76 12.20 15.60 -14.74
CA THR A 76 13.02 16.78 -14.44
C THR A 76 13.63 17.39 -15.69
N VAL A 77 14.16 16.56 -16.60
CA VAL A 77 14.87 17.03 -17.80
C VAL A 77 13.92 17.60 -18.85
N LEU A 78 12.75 16.98 -19.04
CA LEU A 78 11.83 17.32 -20.14
C LEU A 78 10.72 18.30 -19.74
N PHE A 79 10.20 18.21 -18.51
CA PHE A 79 8.94 18.87 -18.16
C PHE A 79 8.96 19.67 -16.86
N ASN A 80 9.84 19.35 -15.90
CA ASN A 80 9.86 19.95 -14.57
C ASN A 80 10.97 21.01 -14.35
N LYS A 81 11.56 21.57 -15.42
CA LYS A 81 12.59 22.62 -15.30
C LYS A 81 12.06 23.93 -14.71
N ASP A 82 10.87 24.36 -15.14
CA ASP A 82 10.29 25.67 -14.76
C ASP A 82 9.06 25.56 -13.83
N GLY A 83 8.59 24.34 -13.55
CA GLY A 83 7.45 24.08 -12.65
C GLY A 83 7.15 22.59 -12.47
N LYS A 84 6.52 22.19 -11.36
CA LYS A 84 6.16 20.78 -11.11
C LYS A 84 4.89 20.40 -11.86
N TYR A 85 5.00 20.07 -13.15
CA TYR A 85 3.88 19.65 -13.99
C TYR A 85 3.67 18.12 -14.02
N VAL A 86 4.76 17.35 -13.93
CA VAL A 86 4.72 15.88 -13.98
C VAL A 86 4.85 15.28 -12.59
N SER A 87 3.85 14.48 -12.20
CA SER A 87 3.79 13.74 -10.92
C SER A 87 3.50 12.25 -11.14
N ASP A 88 3.49 11.45 -10.06
CA ASP A 88 3.16 10.02 -10.12
C ASP A 88 1.74 9.80 -10.65
N GLY A 89 0.84 10.73 -10.32
CA GLY A 89 -0.53 10.76 -10.82
C GLY A 89 -0.59 10.96 -12.32
N THR A 90 0.26 11.83 -12.89
CA THR A 90 0.30 12.08 -14.34
C THR A 90 0.66 10.80 -15.11
N VAL A 91 1.67 10.06 -14.62
CA VAL A 91 2.08 8.76 -15.20
C VAL A 91 0.96 7.73 -15.09
N ALA A 92 0.31 7.63 -13.91
CA ALA A 92 -0.79 6.70 -13.69
C ALA A 92 -1.99 6.98 -14.62
N ILE A 93 -2.33 8.26 -14.83
CA ILE A 93 -3.42 8.66 -15.74
C ILE A 93 -3.05 8.36 -17.20
N LEU A 94 -1.82 8.63 -17.63
CA LEU A 94 -1.34 8.30 -18.98
C LEU A 94 -1.46 6.80 -19.26
N VAL A 95 -0.95 5.96 -18.35
CA VAL A 95 -1.03 4.50 -18.46
C VAL A 95 -2.49 4.02 -18.42
N SER A 96 -3.32 4.63 -17.59
CA SER A 96 -4.76 4.34 -17.56
C SER A 96 -5.42 4.64 -18.90
N MET A 97 -5.09 5.76 -19.54
CA MET A 97 -5.59 6.08 -20.89
C MET A 97 -5.14 5.04 -21.92
N LEU A 98 -3.90 4.54 -21.85
CA LEU A 98 -3.43 3.48 -22.75
C LEU A 98 -4.29 2.20 -22.65
N PHE A 99 -4.73 1.83 -21.45
CA PHE A 99 -5.66 0.69 -21.28
C PHE A 99 -7.02 0.90 -21.94
N PHE A 100 -7.48 2.15 -22.08
CA PHE A 100 -8.72 2.49 -22.79
C PHE A 100 -8.53 2.63 -24.31
N VAL A 101 -7.30 2.78 -24.80
CA VAL A 101 -7.01 2.95 -26.23
C VAL A 101 -6.62 1.62 -26.89
N ILE A 102 -5.88 0.77 -26.19
CA ILE A 102 -5.32 -0.46 -26.77
C ILE A 102 -6.42 -1.54 -26.87
N PRO A 103 -6.61 -2.14 -28.07
CA PRO A 103 -7.57 -3.24 -28.27
C PRO A 103 -7.09 -4.54 -27.59
N SER A 104 -8.04 -5.39 -27.19
CA SER A 104 -7.74 -6.70 -26.59
C SER A 104 -7.20 -7.74 -27.57
N GLU A 105 -7.34 -7.50 -28.88
CA GLU A 105 -6.91 -8.39 -29.96
C GLU A 105 -6.14 -7.60 -31.01
N LEU A 106 -5.14 -8.24 -31.63
CA LEU A 106 -4.42 -7.68 -32.77
C LEU A 106 -5.27 -7.81 -34.05
N PRO A 107 -5.29 -6.80 -34.94
CA PRO A 107 -5.88 -6.95 -36.25
C PRO A 107 -5.13 -8.07 -37.00
N ARG A 108 -5.85 -9.11 -37.44
CA ARG A 108 -5.31 -10.10 -38.39
C ARG A 108 -5.30 -9.49 -39.80
N CYS A 109 -4.47 -10.03 -40.69
CA CYS A 109 -4.52 -9.67 -42.12
C CYS A 109 -5.94 -9.92 -42.66
N GLY A 110 -6.74 -8.85 -42.80
CA GLY A 110 -8.16 -8.91 -43.19
C GLY A 110 -9.15 -8.27 -42.20
N GLY A 111 -8.71 -7.79 -41.03
CA GLY A 111 -9.55 -7.14 -40.00
C GLY A 111 -9.72 -8.00 -38.73
N TYR A 112 -10.66 -7.64 -37.86
CA TYR A 112 -10.93 -8.34 -36.60
C TYR A 112 -11.92 -9.51 -36.72
N GLY A 113 -12.13 -10.02 -37.94
CA GLY A 113 -13.06 -11.13 -38.20
C GLY A 113 -14.54 -10.72 -38.14
N TYR A 114 -15.40 -11.71 -37.96
CA TYR A 114 -16.86 -11.56 -37.88
C TYR A 114 -17.35 -12.02 -36.50
N ASP A 115 -18.32 -11.30 -35.95
CA ASP A 115 -18.98 -11.64 -34.67
C ASP A 115 -19.84 -12.91 -34.80
N GLN A 116 -20.32 -13.47 -33.68
CA GLN A 116 -21.21 -14.65 -33.66
C GLN A 116 -22.49 -14.47 -34.50
N GLU A 117 -22.87 -13.22 -34.75
CA GLU A 117 -24.00 -12.82 -35.60
C GLU A 117 -23.61 -12.53 -37.08
N GLY A 118 -22.38 -12.88 -37.50
CA GLY A 118 -21.93 -12.73 -38.89
C GLY A 118 -21.62 -11.29 -39.34
N ARG A 119 -21.45 -10.35 -38.40
CA ARG A 119 -21.12 -8.93 -38.69
C ARG A 119 -19.61 -8.70 -38.58
N LYS A 120 -19.00 -7.95 -39.51
CA LYS A 120 -17.58 -7.57 -39.41
C LYS A 120 -17.34 -6.78 -38.12
N VAL A 121 -16.42 -7.26 -37.27
CA VAL A 121 -16.01 -6.56 -36.05
C VAL A 121 -15.16 -5.36 -36.46
N LYS A 122 -15.66 -4.15 -36.23
CA LYS A 122 -14.93 -2.90 -36.55
C LYS A 122 -13.80 -2.62 -35.55
N ALA A 123 -14.01 -2.94 -34.27
CA ALA A 123 -12.99 -2.87 -33.22
C ALA A 123 -13.35 -3.86 -32.09
N PRO A 124 -12.40 -4.66 -31.58
CA PRO A 124 -12.61 -5.50 -30.41
C PRO A 124 -12.73 -4.62 -29.16
N GLN A 125 -13.18 -5.21 -28.05
CA GLN A 125 -13.20 -4.49 -26.77
C GLN A 125 -11.78 -4.04 -26.39
N THR A 126 -11.67 -2.87 -25.77
CA THR A 126 -10.41 -2.35 -25.24
C THR A 126 -9.97 -3.17 -24.02
N LEU A 127 -8.67 -3.11 -23.67
CA LEU A 127 -8.14 -3.84 -22.50
C LEU A 127 -8.90 -3.49 -21.21
N LEU A 128 -9.34 -2.24 -21.08
CA LEU A 128 -10.16 -1.76 -19.98
C LEU A 128 -11.41 -1.05 -20.48
N THR A 129 -12.56 -1.43 -19.93
CA THR A 129 -13.86 -0.80 -20.23
C THR A 129 -14.34 0.03 -19.04
N TRP A 130 -15.00 1.17 -19.29
CA TRP A 130 -15.47 2.07 -18.24
C TRP A 130 -16.40 1.39 -17.23
N LYS A 131 -17.25 0.47 -17.69
CA LYS A 131 -18.13 -0.34 -16.83
C LYS A 131 -17.34 -1.11 -15.76
N VAL A 132 -16.18 -1.65 -16.12
CA VAL A 132 -15.30 -2.38 -15.18
C VAL A 132 -14.70 -1.42 -14.17
N VAL A 133 -14.18 -0.27 -14.63
CA VAL A 133 -13.61 0.77 -13.77
C VAL A 133 -14.65 1.27 -12.77
N ASN A 134 -15.83 1.68 -13.24
CA ASN A 134 -16.88 2.19 -12.36
C ASN A 134 -17.31 1.18 -11.27
N LYS A 135 -17.36 -0.12 -11.61
CA LYS A 135 -17.75 -1.18 -10.67
C LYS A 135 -16.62 -1.59 -9.71
N ARG A 136 -15.37 -1.55 -10.16
CA ARG A 136 -14.21 -2.05 -9.41
C ARG A 136 -13.45 -0.97 -8.64
N MET A 137 -13.58 0.30 -9.04
CA MET A 137 -12.92 1.41 -8.36
C MET A 137 -13.55 1.68 -7.00
N PRO A 138 -12.76 1.76 -5.92
CA PRO A 138 -13.27 2.08 -4.59
C PRO A 138 -13.47 3.60 -4.44
N TRP A 139 -14.53 4.16 -5.05
CA TRP A 139 -14.84 5.59 -5.02
C TRP A 139 -14.89 6.18 -3.60
N ASN A 140 -15.36 5.38 -2.64
CA ASN A 140 -15.41 5.76 -1.23
C ASN A 140 -14.03 6.14 -0.69
N VAL A 141 -12.96 5.47 -1.14
CA VAL A 141 -11.59 5.78 -0.71
C VAL A 141 -11.14 7.13 -1.25
N ILE A 142 -11.46 7.44 -2.51
CA ILE A 142 -11.12 8.73 -3.13
C ILE A 142 -11.83 9.87 -2.38
N LEU A 143 -13.13 9.72 -2.12
CA LEU A 143 -13.91 10.70 -1.35
C LEU A 143 -13.41 10.83 0.09
N LEU A 144 -13.03 9.73 0.73
CA LEU A 144 -12.51 9.73 2.08
C LEU A 144 -11.15 10.45 2.17
N LEU A 145 -10.21 10.17 1.25
CA LEU A 145 -8.93 10.89 1.20
C LEU A 145 -9.14 12.39 0.97
N GLY A 146 -10.01 12.76 0.02
CA GLY A 146 -10.37 14.16 -0.23
C GLY A 146 -10.98 14.84 1.00
N GLY A 147 -11.88 14.15 1.70
CA GLY A 147 -12.45 14.60 2.97
C GLY A 147 -11.41 14.74 4.08
N GLY A 148 -10.43 13.83 4.16
CA GLY A 148 -9.32 13.89 5.12
C GLY A 148 -8.43 15.11 4.90
N PHE A 149 -8.09 15.43 3.64
CA PHE A 149 -7.35 16.65 3.30
C PHE A 149 -8.16 17.92 3.57
N ALA A 150 -9.47 17.91 3.29
CA ALA A 150 -10.35 19.02 3.62
C ALA A 150 -10.45 19.24 5.14
N LEU A 151 -10.52 18.18 5.93
CA LEU A 151 -10.52 18.23 7.39
C LEU A 151 -9.17 18.76 7.91
N ALA A 152 -8.04 18.30 7.36
CA ALA A 152 -6.72 18.81 7.71
C ALA A 152 -6.62 20.32 7.52
N ALA A 153 -7.00 20.80 6.33
CA ALA A 153 -7.02 22.22 6.00
C ALA A 153 -8.03 23.01 6.85
N GLY A 154 -9.19 22.43 7.16
CA GLY A 154 -10.18 23.03 8.06
C GLY A 154 -9.66 23.15 9.50
N SER A 155 -8.94 22.14 10.00
CA SER A 155 -8.32 22.13 11.33
C SER A 155 -7.20 23.18 11.44
N GLU A 156 -6.47 23.42 10.35
CA GLU A 156 -5.46 24.48 10.26
C GLU A 156 -6.13 25.86 10.27
N LYS A 157 -7.09 26.09 9.36
CA LYS A 157 -7.80 27.39 9.25
C LYS A 157 -8.63 27.75 10.48
N SER A 158 -9.18 26.77 11.19
CA SER A 158 -9.96 27.01 12.43
C SER A 158 -9.09 27.29 13.65
N GLY A 159 -7.76 27.13 13.55
CA GLY A 159 -6.84 27.26 14.68
C GLY A 159 -6.85 26.07 15.65
N LEU A 160 -7.65 25.03 15.37
CA LEU A 160 -7.71 23.81 16.18
C LEU A 160 -6.33 23.12 16.25
N SER A 161 -5.60 23.08 15.14
CA SER A 161 -4.23 22.54 15.11
C SER A 161 -3.28 23.26 16.08
N GLY A 162 -3.40 24.58 16.17
CA GLY A 162 -2.61 25.40 17.11
C GLY A 162 -3.03 25.19 18.56
N TRP A 163 -4.34 25.17 18.84
CA TRP A 163 -4.88 24.90 20.17
C TRP A 163 -4.47 23.51 20.69
N LEU A 164 -4.58 22.49 19.83
CA LEU A 164 -4.17 21.12 20.15
C LEU A 164 -2.67 21.05 20.41
N GLY A 165 -1.86 21.76 19.62
CA GLY A 165 -0.43 21.93 19.84
C GLY A 165 -0.07 22.44 21.22
N GLN A 166 -0.75 23.49 21.68
CA GLN A 166 -0.53 24.05 23.02
C GLN A 166 -0.89 23.06 24.12
N ARG A 167 -1.97 22.28 23.95
CA ARG A 167 -2.36 21.23 24.90
C ARG A 167 -1.39 20.05 24.91
N LEU A 168 -0.75 19.77 23.78
CA LEU A 168 0.23 18.71 23.62
C LEU A 168 1.68 19.20 23.85
N ALA A 169 1.90 20.47 24.20
CA ALA A 169 3.23 20.98 24.54
C ALA A 169 3.95 20.15 25.63
N PRO A 170 3.27 19.59 26.67
CA PRO A 170 3.92 18.70 27.62
C PRO A 170 4.48 17.41 26.99
N LEU A 171 3.94 16.94 25.86
CA LEU A 171 4.49 15.78 25.14
C LEU A 171 5.87 16.08 24.55
N GLN A 172 6.30 17.34 24.39
CA GLN A 172 7.66 17.66 23.96
C GLN A 172 8.72 17.16 24.96
N GLN A 173 8.35 16.89 26.21
CA GLN A 173 9.26 16.29 27.20
C GLN A 173 9.42 14.78 27.01
N ILE A 174 8.52 14.14 26.26
CA ILE A 174 8.59 12.72 25.94
C ILE A 174 9.54 12.55 24.74
N PRO A 175 10.47 11.58 24.78
CA PRO A 175 11.36 11.37 23.65
C PRO A 175 10.57 10.96 22.39
N PRO A 176 10.92 11.48 21.20
CA PRO A 176 10.17 11.23 19.96
C PRO A 176 9.90 9.75 19.66
N PHE A 177 10.85 8.87 19.96
CA PHE A 177 10.69 7.43 19.71
C PHE A 177 9.51 6.84 20.48
N ALA A 178 9.26 7.30 21.71
CA ALA A 178 8.18 6.83 22.56
C ALA A 178 6.82 7.34 22.06
N ILE A 179 6.77 8.58 21.55
CA ILE A 179 5.58 9.13 20.90
C ILE A 179 5.22 8.29 19.67
N SER A 180 6.20 8.00 18.81
CA SER A 180 6.00 7.14 17.63
C SER A 180 5.52 5.74 17.99
N LEU A 181 6.09 5.15 19.06
CA LEU A 181 5.71 3.81 19.54
C LEU A 181 4.25 3.78 20.05
N LEU A 182 3.88 4.74 20.90
CA LEU A 182 2.54 4.84 21.48
C LEU A 182 1.47 5.04 20.39
N LEU A 183 1.74 5.94 19.44
CA LEU A 183 0.80 6.22 18.35
C LEU A 183 0.70 5.05 17.38
N SER A 184 1.79 4.35 17.09
CA SER A 184 1.76 3.13 16.29
C SER A 184 0.96 2.02 16.97
N MET A 185 1.06 1.88 18.30
CA MET A 185 0.26 0.91 19.07
C MET A 185 -1.24 1.27 19.07
N LEU A 186 -1.57 2.55 19.23
CA LEU A 186 -2.94 3.03 19.15
C LEU A 186 -3.54 2.75 17.77
N VAL A 187 -2.80 3.06 16.69
CA VAL A 187 -3.27 2.85 15.32
C VAL A 187 -3.40 1.35 15.00
N ALA A 188 -2.44 0.52 15.43
CA ALA A 188 -2.49 -0.93 15.23
C ALA A 188 -3.67 -1.58 15.96
N THR A 189 -4.02 -1.13 17.17
CA THR A 189 -5.21 -1.65 17.87
C THR A 189 -6.50 -1.20 17.23
N PHE A 190 -6.58 0.06 16.79
CA PHE A 190 -7.77 0.59 16.11
C PHE A 190 -8.02 -0.09 14.75
N THR A 191 -6.94 -0.41 14.02
CA THR A 191 -7.06 -1.02 12.69
C THR A 191 -7.51 -2.48 12.70
N GLU A 192 -7.51 -3.15 13.85
CA GLU A 192 -8.12 -4.49 13.97
C GLU A 192 -9.65 -4.45 13.91
N CYS A 193 -10.24 -3.32 14.28
CA CYS A 193 -11.69 -3.12 14.32
C CYS A 193 -12.22 -2.33 13.11
N SER A 194 -11.34 -1.79 12.28
CA SER A 194 -11.68 -0.87 11.19
C SER A 194 -10.88 -1.19 9.92
N SER A 195 -11.29 -0.63 8.78
CA SER A 195 -10.52 -0.79 7.54
C SER A 195 -9.20 -0.03 7.62
N ASN A 196 -8.09 -0.64 7.19
CA ASN A 196 -6.76 0.00 7.15
C ASN A 196 -6.78 1.38 6.48
N VAL A 197 -7.53 1.51 5.38
CA VAL A 197 -7.66 2.77 4.65
C VAL A 197 -8.45 3.81 5.45
N ALA A 198 -9.51 3.38 6.14
CA ALA A 198 -10.31 4.26 6.99
C ALA A 198 -9.51 4.76 8.19
N THR A 199 -8.82 3.86 8.88
CA THR A 199 -7.90 4.17 9.99
C THR A 199 -6.84 5.17 9.56
N THR A 200 -6.15 4.89 8.45
CA THR A 200 -5.09 5.75 7.92
C THR A 200 -5.61 7.15 7.58
N THR A 201 -6.78 7.24 6.94
CA THR A 201 -7.36 8.53 6.54
C THR A 201 -7.85 9.35 7.71
N LEU A 202 -8.30 8.70 8.79
CA LEU A 202 -8.72 9.37 10.03
C LEU A 202 -7.50 9.92 10.80
N PHE A 203 -6.48 9.07 11.01
CA PHE A 203 -5.36 9.44 11.89
C PHE A 203 -4.32 10.30 11.20
N LEU A 204 -3.98 10.08 9.93
CA LEU A 204 -2.88 10.81 9.27
C LEU A 204 -3.01 12.35 9.32
N PRO A 205 -4.18 12.95 9.03
CA PRO A 205 -4.38 14.40 9.16
C PRO A 205 -4.10 14.90 10.59
N ILE A 206 -4.61 14.18 11.58
CA ILE A 206 -4.49 14.53 13.00
C ILE A 206 -3.03 14.44 13.44
N LEU A 207 -2.34 13.36 13.04
CA LEU A 207 -0.92 13.15 13.31
C LEU A 207 -0.04 14.20 12.63
N ALA A 208 -0.38 14.61 11.41
CA ALA A 208 0.31 15.68 10.69
C ALA A 208 0.17 17.02 11.42
N SER A 209 -1.05 17.42 11.77
CA SER A 209 -1.32 18.63 12.55
C SER A 209 -0.65 18.61 13.93
N MET A 210 -0.64 17.45 14.60
CA MET A 210 0.04 17.29 15.87
C MET A 210 1.55 17.47 15.72
N ALA A 211 2.16 16.78 14.75
CA ALA A 211 3.60 16.82 14.53
C ALA A 211 4.09 18.23 14.19
N THR A 212 3.37 18.96 13.31
CA THR A 212 3.69 20.36 13.02
C THR A 212 3.58 21.25 14.25
N ALA A 213 2.57 21.02 15.09
CA ALA A 213 2.34 21.84 16.27
C ALA A 213 3.40 21.64 17.38
N ILE A 214 3.93 20.41 17.53
CA ILE A 214 5.05 20.12 18.45
C ILE A 214 6.43 20.35 17.82
N LYS A 215 6.50 20.87 16.59
CA LYS A 215 7.72 21.08 15.79
C LYS A 215 8.55 19.80 15.55
N MET A 216 7.86 18.67 15.40
CA MET A 216 8.44 17.39 15.03
C MET A 216 8.26 17.13 13.53
N HIS A 217 9.26 16.53 12.88
CA HIS A 217 9.17 16.15 11.48
C HIS A 217 7.92 15.25 11.25
N PRO A 218 6.90 15.65 10.44
CA PRO A 218 5.64 14.89 10.36
C PRO A 218 5.79 13.43 9.91
N LEU A 219 6.73 13.17 8.97
CA LEU A 219 7.04 11.80 8.54
C LEU A 219 7.51 10.87 9.68
N TYR A 220 8.09 11.42 10.75
CA TYR A 220 8.58 10.63 11.89
C TYR A 220 7.43 9.88 12.60
N VAL A 221 6.21 10.40 12.53
CA VAL A 221 5.01 9.79 13.12
C VAL A 221 4.09 9.21 12.04
N MET A 222 3.93 9.90 10.91
CA MET A 222 3.02 9.47 9.85
C MET A 222 3.44 8.15 9.19
N LEU A 223 4.73 7.95 8.89
CA LEU A 223 5.23 6.71 8.28
C LEU A 223 5.00 5.48 9.17
N PRO A 224 5.46 5.45 10.44
CA PRO A 224 5.27 4.27 11.28
C PRO A 224 3.80 4.00 11.57
N CYS A 225 2.97 5.04 11.74
CA CYS A 225 1.53 4.86 11.90
C CYS A 225 0.83 4.31 10.65
N THR A 226 1.26 4.70 9.44
CA THR A 226 0.70 4.15 8.19
C THR A 226 1.03 2.66 8.04
N ILE A 227 2.27 2.28 8.38
CA ILE A 227 2.68 0.88 8.40
C ILE A 227 1.88 0.13 9.47
N ALA A 228 1.75 0.69 10.68
CA ALA A 228 0.99 0.12 11.78
C ALA A 228 -0.50 -0.09 11.44
N ALA A 229 -1.12 0.83 10.67
CA ALA A 229 -2.48 0.67 10.17
C ALA A 229 -2.61 -0.52 9.20
N SER A 230 -1.52 -1.02 8.64
CA SER A 230 -1.51 -2.23 7.80
C SER A 230 -1.23 -3.52 8.59
N LEU A 231 -0.83 -3.41 9.86
CA LEU A 231 -0.57 -4.55 10.76
C LEU A 231 -1.88 -5.01 11.42
N ALA A 232 -2.79 -5.54 10.60
CA ALA A 232 -4.10 -6.05 11.02
C ALA A 232 -4.09 -7.59 11.04
N PHE A 233 -3.56 -8.19 12.10
CA PHE A 233 -3.30 -9.63 12.18
C PHE A 233 -4.15 -10.38 13.21
N MET A 234 -4.83 -9.69 14.13
CA MET A 234 -5.51 -10.30 15.27
C MET A 234 -6.92 -10.79 14.94
N LEU A 235 -7.70 -10.03 14.15
CA LEU A 235 -9.11 -10.32 13.89
C LEU A 235 -9.42 -10.72 12.43
N PRO A 236 -10.30 -11.72 12.20
CA PRO A 236 -10.68 -12.14 10.84
C PRO A 236 -11.36 -11.03 10.03
N VAL A 237 -12.13 -10.17 10.71
CA VAL A 237 -12.88 -9.07 10.10
C VAL A 237 -11.98 -7.93 9.62
N ALA A 238 -10.75 -7.84 10.13
CA ALA A 238 -9.87 -6.70 9.91
C ALA A 238 -9.43 -6.59 8.43
N THR A 239 -9.14 -7.72 7.77
CA THR A 239 -8.75 -7.72 6.35
C THR A 239 -9.32 -8.92 5.57
N PRO A 240 -9.62 -8.74 4.26
CA PRO A 240 -10.15 -9.84 3.43
C PRO A 240 -9.29 -11.12 3.41
N PRO A 241 -7.94 -11.06 3.35
CA PRO A 241 -7.11 -12.26 3.41
C PRO A 241 -7.32 -13.06 4.71
N ASN A 242 -7.42 -12.38 5.86
CA ASN A 242 -7.68 -13.03 7.13
C ASN A 242 -9.05 -13.72 7.15
N ALA A 243 -10.08 -13.06 6.62
CA ALA A 243 -11.43 -13.63 6.52
C ALA A 243 -11.47 -14.88 5.63
N ILE A 244 -10.75 -14.87 4.49
CA ILE A 244 -10.66 -16.01 3.58
C ILE A 244 -10.05 -17.21 4.30
N VAL A 245 -8.88 -17.04 4.92
CA VAL A 245 -8.20 -18.14 5.61
C VAL A 245 -9.02 -18.65 6.81
N PHE A 246 -9.69 -17.75 7.54
CA PHE A 246 -10.57 -18.13 8.64
C PHE A 246 -11.76 -18.98 8.17
N SER A 247 -12.36 -18.64 7.02
CA SER A 247 -13.48 -19.38 6.43
C SER A 247 -13.11 -20.80 5.99
N PHE A 248 -11.88 -21.02 5.51
CA PHE A 248 -11.42 -22.33 5.04
C PHE A 248 -10.71 -23.16 6.12
N GLY A 249 -10.07 -22.51 7.10
CA GLY A 249 -9.07 -23.13 7.97
C GLY A 249 -9.57 -23.83 9.24
N LYS A 250 -10.88 -23.88 9.53
CA LYS A 250 -11.43 -24.32 10.84
C LYS A 250 -10.69 -23.70 12.05
N LEU A 251 -10.21 -22.46 11.90
CA LEU A 251 -9.43 -21.75 12.92
C LEU A 251 -10.37 -21.17 13.98
N LYS A 252 -9.95 -21.15 15.25
CA LYS A 252 -10.65 -20.40 16.29
C LYS A 252 -10.12 -18.96 16.32
N VAL A 253 -10.99 -18.01 16.65
CA VAL A 253 -10.62 -16.59 16.76
C VAL A 253 -9.45 -16.39 17.73
N ILE A 254 -9.42 -17.14 18.84
CA ILE A 254 -8.36 -17.04 19.85
C ILE A 254 -6.97 -17.43 19.33
N ASP A 255 -6.90 -18.38 18.39
CA ASP A 255 -5.63 -18.83 17.81
C ASP A 255 -5.04 -17.72 16.93
N MET A 256 -5.91 -17.03 16.21
CA MET A 256 -5.55 -15.89 15.36
C MET A 256 -5.14 -14.67 16.19
N VAL A 257 -5.87 -14.36 17.27
CA VAL A 257 -5.54 -13.25 18.18
C VAL A 257 -4.17 -13.45 18.83
N LYS A 258 -3.86 -14.65 19.32
CA LYS A 258 -2.56 -14.96 19.95
C LYS A 258 -1.41 -14.81 18.95
N ALA A 259 -1.57 -15.35 17.74
CA ALA A 259 -0.59 -15.24 16.68
C ALA A 259 -0.38 -13.77 16.26
N GLY A 260 -1.50 -13.08 16.01
CA GLY A 260 -1.54 -11.71 15.54
C GLY A 260 -0.98 -10.71 16.54
N PHE A 261 -1.24 -10.87 17.83
CA PHE A 261 -0.71 -9.98 18.86
C PHE A 261 0.82 -9.95 18.86
N GLY A 262 1.45 -11.13 18.79
CA GLY A 262 2.91 -11.23 18.69
C GLY A 262 3.45 -10.60 17.41
N LEU A 263 2.76 -10.79 16.28
CA LEU A 263 3.13 -10.16 15.01
C LEU A 263 2.97 -8.64 15.03
N ASN A 264 1.91 -8.11 15.63
CA ASN A 264 1.70 -6.67 15.78
C ASN A 264 2.82 -6.06 16.62
N LEU A 265 3.17 -6.69 17.75
CA LEU A 265 4.26 -6.22 18.61
C LEU A 265 5.60 -6.21 17.87
N ILE A 266 5.94 -7.30 17.20
CA ILE A 266 7.17 -7.41 16.39
C ILE A 266 7.17 -6.37 15.27
N GLY A 267 6.05 -6.18 14.58
CA GLY A 267 5.91 -5.23 13.48
C GLY A 267 6.08 -3.79 13.96
N ILE A 268 5.42 -3.41 15.06
CA ILE A 268 5.55 -2.07 15.67
C ILE A 268 6.99 -1.82 16.12
N LEU A 269 7.62 -2.77 16.82
CA LEU A 269 9.01 -2.63 17.27
C LEU A 269 9.99 -2.54 16.10
N THR A 270 9.80 -3.35 15.06
CA THR A 270 10.63 -3.30 13.84
C THR A 270 10.47 -1.97 13.11
N THR A 271 9.24 -1.48 13.02
CA THR A 271 8.94 -0.19 12.37
C THR A 271 9.53 0.97 13.16
N ASN A 272 9.41 0.94 14.49
CA ASN A 272 10.01 1.96 15.36
C ASN A 272 11.55 1.91 15.33
N LEU A 273 12.15 0.73 15.29
CA LEU A 273 13.59 0.60 15.11
C LEU A 273 14.03 1.11 13.74
N GLY A 274 13.25 0.83 12.69
CA GLY A 274 13.53 1.29 11.34
C GLY A 274 13.47 2.80 11.19
N ILE A 275 12.44 3.45 11.76
CA ILE A 275 12.30 4.91 11.71
C ILE A 275 13.44 5.60 12.46
N ASN A 276 13.90 5.03 13.59
CA ASN A 276 14.97 5.60 14.40
C ASN A 276 16.39 5.32 13.88
N THR A 277 16.56 4.41 12.92
CA THR A 277 17.87 4.05 12.36
C THR A 277 18.02 4.58 10.94
N TRP A 278 17.57 3.82 9.95
CA TRP A 278 17.70 4.17 8.54
C TRP A 278 16.70 5.24 8.12
N GLY A 279 15.49 5.26 8.70
CA GLY A 279 14.51 6.31 8.43
C GLY A 279 15.03 7.70 8.82
N TYR A 280 15.63 7.82 10.00
CA TYR A 280 16.19 9.07 10.51
C TYR A 280 17.25 9.65 9.56
N ALA A 281 18.16 8.81 9.07
CA ALA A 281 19.19 9.21 8.12
C ALA A 281 18.66 9.48 6.71
N MET A 282 17.71 8.67 6.22
CA MET A 282 17.19 8.77 4.85
C MET A 282 16.31 10.00 4.64
N PHE A 283 15.56 10.42 5.66
CA PHE A 283 14.63 11.55 5.57
C PHE A 283 15.11 12.79 6.34
N ASP A 284 16.35 12.79 6.84
CA ASP A 284 16.92 13.89 7.65
C ASP A 284 15.97 14.36 8.78
N MET A 285 15.42 13.39 9.53
CA MET A 285 14.34 13.66 10.49
C MET A 285 14.77 14.50 11.70
N GLY A 286 16.05 14.82 11.83
CA GLY A 286 16.57 15.75 12.83
C GLY A 286 16.23 17.21 12.53
N ASN A 287 15.98 17.55 11.27
CA ASN A 287 15.63 18.90 10.84
C ASN A 287 14.12 19.01 10.59
N PHE A 288 13.50 20.09 11.07
CA PHE A 288 12.11 20.35 10.74
C PHE A 288 11.99 20.82 9.28
N PRO A 289 11.21 20.15 8.44
CA PRO A 289 11.26 20.40 7.01
C PRO A 289 10.53 21.71 6.64
N GLN A 290 11.07 22.44 5.66
CA GLN A 290 10.52 23.73 5.22
C GLN A 290 9.08 23.62 4.69
N TRP A 291 8.72 22.50 4.04
CA TRP A 291 7.36 22.28 3.52
C TRP A 291 6.31 22.10 4.63
N ALA A 292 6.72 21.71 5.83
CA ALA A 292 5.84 21.57 7.00
C ALA A 292 5.79 22.86 7.84
N ASN A 293 6.62 23.85 7.51
CA ASN A 293 6.67 25.13 8.21
C ASN A 293 5.54 26.04 7.72
N VAL A 294 4.39 25.91 8.37
CA VAL A 294 3.18 26.66 8.04
C VAL A 294 3.35 28.17 8.24
N THR A 295 4.34 28.60 9.02
CA THR A 295 4.69 30.01 9.25
C THR A 295 5.32 30.71 8.04
N LEU A 296 5.67 29.98 6.97
CA LEU A 296 6.31 30.50 5.75
C LEU A 296 5.37 30.59 4.54
N ARG A 297 4.07 30.31 4.67
CA ARG A 297 3.12 30.58 3.58
C ARG A 297 2.71 32.06 3.65
N PRO A 298 3.09 32.90 2.66
CA PRO A 298 2.57 34.26 2.56
C PRO A 298 1.05 34.26 2.33
#